data_AF-D4XFN2-F1
#
_entry.id   AF-D4XFN2-F1
#
_cell.length_a   1.000
_cell.length_b   1.000
_cell.length_c   1.000
_cell.angle_alpha   90.00
_cell.angle_beta   90.00
_cell.angle_gamma   90.00
#
_symmetry.space_group_name_H-M   'P 1'
#
loop_
_entity.id
_entity.type
_entity.pdbx_description
1 polymer ?
#
loop_
_entity_poly.entity_id
_entity_poly.type
_entity_poly.pdbx_seq_one_letter_code
_entity_poly.pdbx_strand_id
1 'polypeptide(L)'
;MRTLPDIPPLPDDPLLREKLATIISSIGRCDRDALLEGKPFAQVMSDFDSILVLEILLEIETEFHITTDDMLPTDGAYQPQEITNAFPEDLNGLMAYMRAVVARIETAKKEAESAPEAMPAEAAELKVPGAGAKDAA
;
A
#
# COMPACT_ATOMS: atom_id res chain seq x y z
N MET A 1 -6.13 11.39 10.25
CA MET A 1 -5.04 11.58 9.27
C MET A 1 -4.28 10.27 9.21
N ARG A 2 -4.32 9.53 8.08
CA ARG A 2 -3.47 8.35 7.90
C ARG A 2 -2.09 8.89 7.55
N THR A 3 -1.10 8.73 8.42
CA THR A 3 0.30 9.00 8.09
C THR A 3 0.70 8.02 6.99
N LEU A 4 1.13 8.55 5.84
CA LEU A 4 1.59 7.73 4.73
C LEU A 4 2.89 7.01 5.13
N PRO A 5 3.03 5.71 4.82
CA PRO A 5 4.21 4.94 5.21
C PRO A 5 5.47 5.50 4.53
N ASP A 6 6.58 5.53 5.26
CA ASP A 6 7.89 5.85 4.70
C ASP A 6 8.52 4.55 4.17
N ILE A 7 8.36 4.31 2.87
CA ILE A 7 8.77 3.07 2.23
C ILE A 7 10.20 3.24 1.71
N PRO A 8 11.15 2.38 2.12
CA PRO A 8 12.49 2.39 1.55
C PRO A 8 12.46 2.15 0.02
N PRO A 9 13.42 2.69 -0.74
CA PRO A 9 13.49 2.42 -2.16
C PRO A 9 13.66 0.92 -2.41
N LEU A 10 12.90 0.39 -3.38
CA LEU A 10 13.06 -0.99 -3.81
C LEU A 10 14.47 -1.23 -4.36
N PRO A 11 15.07 -2.41 -4.11
CA PRO A 11 16.37 -2.74 -4.65
C PRO A 11 16.37 -2.81 -6.18
N ASP A 12 17.59 -2.85 -6.75
CA ASP A 12 17.79 -3.05 -8.19
C ASP A 12 17.19 -4.39 -8.67
N ASP A 13 16.85 -4.45 -9.96
CA ASP A 13 16.10 -5.57 -10.55
C ASP A 13 16.66 -6.96 -10.25
N PRO A 14 17.98 -7.23 -10.36
CA PRO A 14 18.50 -8.55 -10.04
C PRO A 14 18.26 -8.94 -8.58
N LEU A 15 18.51 -8.02 -7.65
CA LEU A 15 18.34 -8.28 -6.22
C LEU A 15 16.86 -8.39 -5.84
N LEU A 16 16.01 -7.55 -6.42
CA LEU A 16 14.56 -7.61 -6.22
C LEU A 16 14.00 -8.95 -6.71
N ARG A 17 14.40 -9.38 -7.92
CA ARG A 17 13.99 -10.66 -8.50
C ARG A 17 14.38 -11.84 -7.61
N GLU A 18 15.62 -11.87 -7.15
CA GLU A 18 16.14 -12.94 -6.28
C GLU A 18 15.43 -13.00 -4.93
N LYS A 19 15.10 -11.84 -4.34
CA LYS A 19 14.32 -11.77 -3.08
C LYS A 19 12.89 -12.26 -3.27
N LEU A 20 12.19 -11.79 -4.31
CA LEU A 20 10.82 -12.22 -4.60
C LEU A 20 10.75 -13.71 -4.93
N ALA A 21 11.67 -14.23 -5.74
CA ALA A 21 11.75 -15.67 -6.02
C ALA A 21 11.94 -16.48 -4.74
N THR A 22 12.77 -15.99 -3.81
CA THR A 22 13.00 -16.64 -2.51
C THR A 22 11.73 -16.64 -1.64
N ILE A 23 11.03 -15.51 -1.54
CA ILE A 23 9.77 -15.40 -0.81
C ILE A 23 8.73 -16.37 -1.37
N ILE A 24 8.48 -16.30 -2.68
CA ILE A 24 7.43 -17.09 -3.33
C ILE A 24 7.74 -18.58 -3.28
N SER A 25 8.99 -19.00 -3.53
CA SER A 25 9.36 -20.42 -3.45
C SER A 25 9.29 -20.97 -2.03
N SER A 26 9.59 -20.16 -1.01
CA SER A 26 9.48 -20.57 0.40
C SER A 26 8.01 -20.79 0.80
N ILE A 27 7.14 -19.82 0.49
CA ILE A 27 5.72 -19.85 0.87
C ILE A 27 4.95 -20.86 0.02
N GLY A 28 5.09 -20.77 -1.30
CA GLY A 28 4.45 -21.64 -2.29
C GLY A 28 5.06 -23.04 -2.40
N ARG A 29 6.14 -23.32 -1.67
CA ARG A 29 6.88 -24.60 -1.70
C ARG A 29 7.14 -25.11 -3.12
N CYS A 30 7.58 -24.20 -3.99
CA CYS A 30 7.75 -24.45 -5.42
C CYS A 30 9.19 -24.27 -5.88
N ASP A 31 9.45 -24.61 -7.15
CA ASP A 31 10.77 -24.50 -7.75
C ASP A 31 11.15 -23.03 -7.97
N ARG A 32 12.14 -22.57 -7.20
CA ARG A 32 12.70 -21.22 -7.27
C ARG A 32 13.34 -20.91 -8.61
N ASP A 33 14.06 -21.86 -9.20
CA ASP A 33 14.79 -21.63 -10.45
C ASP A 33 13.80 -21.47 -11.61
N ALA A 34 12.72 -22.25 -11.59
CA ALA A 34 11.60 -22.09 -12.52
C ALA A 34 10.91 -20.71 -12.41
N LEU A 35 10.79 -20.12 -11.22
CA LEU A 35 10.32 -18.74 -11.06
C LEU A 35 11.32 -17.75 -11.67
N LEU A 36 12.62 -17.94 -11.42
CA LEU A 36 13.67 -17.07 -11.96
C LEU A 36 13.74 -17.12 -13.49
N GLU A 37 13.40 -18.24 -14.12
CA GLU A 37 13.20 -18.39 -15.56
C GLU A 37 11.99 -17.62 -16.12
N GLY A 38 11.13 -17.09 -15.24
CA GLY A 38 9.93 -16.32 -15.62
C GLY A 38 8.71 -17.19 -15.92
N LYS A 39 8.63 -18.41 -15.38
CA LYS A 39 7.42 -19.23 -15.51
C LYS A 39 6.26 -18.62 -14.70
N PRO A 40 5.02 -18.69 -15.20
CA PRO A 40 3.84 -18.21 -14.48
C PRO A 40 3.65 -18.92 -13.15
N PHE A 41 3.19 -18.20 -12.13
CA PHE A 41 2.96 -18.71 -10.78
C PHE A 41 2.05 -19.95 -10.74
N ALA A 42 0.94 -19.92 -11.46
CA ALA A 42 0.01 -21.05 -11.56
C ALA A 42 0.60 -22.30 -12.25
N GLN A 43 1.72 -22.17 -12.97
CA GLN A 43 2.42 -23.31 -13.57
C GLN A 43 3.41 -23.96 -12.59
N VAL A 44 4.02 -23.15 -11.72
CA VAL A 44 5.04 -23.62 -10.76
C VAL A 44 4.45 -24.00 -9.40
N MET A 45 3.28 -23.47 -9.05
CA MET A 45 2.58 -23.73 -7.80
C MET A 45 1.26 -24.46 -8.07
N SER A 46 1.11 -25.65 -7.48
CA SER A 46 -0.07 -26.51 -7.65
C SER A 46 -1.35 -25.93 -7.04
N ASP A 47 -1.20 -25.20 -5.93
CA ASP A 47 -2.29 -24.68 -5.10
C ASP A 47 -2.23 -23.15 -5.04
N PHE A 48 -2.17 -22.50 -6.20
CA PHE A 48 -2.15 -21.04 -6.29
C PHE A 48 -3.54 -20.44 -5.99
N ASP A 49 -3.79 -20.15 -4.72
CA ASP A 49 -5.07 -19.65 -4.21
C ASP A 49 -4.95 -18.32 -3.47
N SER A 50 -6.09 -17.80 -2.98
CA SER A 50 -6.16 -16.51 -2.31
C SER A 50 -5.45 -16.47 -0.95
N ILE A 51 -5.35 -17.60 -0.24
CA ILE A 51 -4.64 -17.68 1.03
C ILE A 51 -3.14 -17.59 0.76
N LEU A 52 -2.65 -18.35 -0.22
CA LEU A 52 -1.25 -18.33 -0.60
C LEU A 52 -0.81 -16.94 -1.08
N VAL A 53 -1.65 -16.28 -1.89
CA VAL A 53 -1.40 -14.90 -2.32
C VAL A 53 -1.33 -13.95 -1.13
N LEU A 54 -2.22 -14.07 -0.14
CA LEU A 54 -2.17 -13.24 1.07
C LEU A 54 -0.89 -13.47 1.87
N GLU A 55 -0.46 -14.73 2.04
CA GLU A 55 0.80 -15.04 2.72
C GLU A 55 2.01 -14.43 2.00
N ILE A 56 2.04 -14.49 0.67
CA ILE A 56 3.08 -13.84 -0.14
C ILE A 56 3.08 -12.33 0.09
N LEU A 57 1.92 -11.68 0.08
CA LEU A 57 1.82 -10.23 0.31
C LEU A 57 2.28 -9.83 1.72
N LEU A 58 1.95 -10.61 2.74
CA LEU A 58 2.38 -10.36 4.13
C LEU A 58 3.90 -10.48 4.30
N GLU A 59 4.53 -11.43 3.60
CA GLU A 59 5.99 -11.56 3.62
C GLU A 59 6.67 -10.42 2.83
N ILE A 60 6.07 -10.00 1.71
CA ILE A 60 6.51 -8.80 0.97
C ILE A 60 6.41 -7.55 1.85
N GLU A 61 5.34 -7.40 2.62
CA GLU A 61 5.19 -6.29 3.58
C GLU A 61 6.31 -6.32 4.63
N THR A 62 6.65 -7.50 5.14
CA THR A 62 7.73 -7.66 6.12
C THR A 62 9.10 -7.30 5.52
N GLU A 63 9.37 -7.72 4.27
CA GLU A 63 10.68 -7.54 3.63
C GLU A 63 10.86 -6.12 3.05
N PHE A 64 9.81 -5.52 2.50
CA PHE A 64 9.89 -4.27 1.73
C PHE A 64 9.12 -3.10 2.35
N HIS A 65 8.42 -3.30 3.46
CA HIS A 65 7.63 -2.28 4.16
C HIS A 65 6.50 -1.64 3.31
N ILE A 66 6.08 -2.31 2.24
CA ILE A 66 4.89 -1.94 1.47
C ILE A 66 3.70 -2.68 2.10
N THR A 67 2.72 -1.94 2.62
CA THR A 67 1.62 -2.61 3.32
C THR A 67 0.79 -3.46 2.37
N THR A 68 0.24 -4.56 2.88
CA THR A 68 -0.66 -5.42 2.11
C THR A 68 -1.84 -4.61 1.56
N ASP A 69 -2.41 -3.69 2.35
CA ASP A 69 -3.47 -2.77 1.92
C ASP A 69 -3.05 -1.93 0.69
N ASP A 70 -1.82 -1.43 0.67
CA ASP A 70 -1.29 -0.65 -0.45
C ASP A 70 -1.04 -1.51 -1.69
N MET A 71 -0.81 -2.81 -1.51
CA MET A 71 -0.65 -3.78 -2.59
C MET A 71 -1.97 -4.32 -3.13
N LEU A 72 -3.10 -4.03 -2.49
CA LEU A 72 -4.42 -4.39 -3.01
C LEU A 72 -4.91 -3.37 -4.05
N PRO A 73 -5.68 -3.81 -5.06
CA PRO A 73 -6.37 -2.90 -5.97
C PRO A 73 -7.26 -1.92 -5.20
N THR A 74 -7.19 -0.63 -5.56
CA THR A 74 -7.89 0.46 -4.86
C THR A 74 -9.23 0.83 -5.50
N ASP A 75 -9.50 0.28 -6.68
CA ASP A 75 -10.79 0.38 -7.35
C ASP A 75 -11.82 -0.40 -6.55
N GLY A 76 -12.85 0.31 -6.05
CA GLY A 76 -13.86 -0.19 -5.10
C GLY A 76 -14.75 -1.34 -5.60
N ALA A 77 -14.39 -1.98 -6.72
CA ALA A 77 -14.93 -3.24 -7.18
C ALA A 77 -14.19 -4.46 -6.58
N TYR A 78 -13.05 -4.27 -5.90
CA TYR A 78 -12.24 -5.36 -5.36
C TYR A 78 -13.01 -6.19 -4.32
N GLN A 79 -13.27 -7.45 -4.63
CA GLN A 79 -13.69 -8.46 -3.67
C GLN A 79 -12.45 -9.25 -3.21
N PRO A 80 -12.22 -9.45 -1.90
CA PRO A 80 -11.08 -10.23 -1.41
C PRO A 80 -11.00 -11.67 -1.96
N GLN A 81 -12.11 -12.24 -2.42
CA GLN A 81 -12.12 -13.56 -3.07
C GLN A 81 -11.48 -13.56 -4.47
N GLU A 82 -11.26 -12.40 -5.07
CA GLU A 82 -10.70 -12.23 -6.42
C GLU A 82 -9.21 -11.82 -6.39
N ILE A 83 -8.55 -11.87 -5.22
CA ILE A 83 -7.15 -11.45 -5.07
C ILE A 83 -6.21 -12.16 -6.04
N THR A 84 -6.49 -13.43 -6.35
CA THR A 84 -5.71 -14.22 -7.31
C THR A 84 -5.80 -13.68 -8.73
N ASN A 85 -6.92 -13.03 -9.10
CA ASN A 85 -7.10 -12.44 -10.43
C ASN A 85 -6.39 -11.09 -10.56
N ALA A 86 -6.22 -10.39 -9.44
CA ALA A 86 -5.49 -9.13 -9.38
C ALA A 86 -3.99 -9.32 -9.16
N PHE A 87 -3.59 -10.49 -8.63
CA PHE A 87 -2.19 -10.79 -8.38
C PHE A 87 -1.45 -10.99 -9.72
N PRO A 88 -0.23 -10.45 -9.87
CA PRO A 88 0.55 -10.60 -11.10
C PRO A 88 0.80 -12.06 -11.48
N GLU A 89 0.88 -12.35 -12.77
CA GLU A 89 1.01 -13.75 -13.27
C GLU A 89 2.41 -14.34 -13.06
N ASP A 90 3.45 -13.50 -12.99
CA ASP A 90 4.86 -13.91 -12.88
C ASP A 90 5.71 -12.89 -12.11
N LEU A 91 7.00 -13.21 -11.91
CA LEU A 91 7.95 -12.34 -11.19
C LEU A 91 8.14 -10.97 -11.84
N ASN A 92 8.13 -10.86 -13.18
CA ASN A 92 8.30 -9.58 -13.86
C ASN A 92 7.10 -8.68 -13.61
N GLY A 93 5.89 -9.25 -13.73
CA GLY A 93 4.65 -8.57 -13.41
C GLY A 93 4.63 -8.10 -11.96
N LEU A 94 5.07 -8.94 -11.01
CA LEU A 94 5.13 -8.57 -9.60
C LEU A 94 6.12 -7.45 -9.32
N MET A 95 7.32 -7.51 -9.91
CA MET A 95 8.31 -6.43 -9.78
C MET A 95 7.77 -5.11 -10.35
N ALA A 96 7.17 -5.14 -11.54
CA ALA A 96 6.58 -3.96 -12.17
C ALA A 96 5.44 -3.38 -11.31
N TYR A 97 4.59 -4.26 -10.78
CA TYR A 97 3.49 -3.88 -9.89
C TYR A 97 3.99 -3.21 -8.62
N MET A 98 4.97 -3.80 -7.91
CA MET A 98 5.57 -3.21 -6.72
C MET A 98 6.15 -1.82 -6.99
N ARG A 99 6.85 -1.65 -8.12
CA ARG A 99 7.39 -0.34 -8.52
C ARG A 99 6.28 0.69 -8.77
N ALA A 100 5.18 0.28 -9.40
CA ALA A 100 4.02 1.14 -9.61
C ALA A 100 3.33 1.54 -8.28
N VAL A 101 3.20 0.60 -7.34
CA VAL A 101 2.65 0.85 -6.00
C VAL A 101 3.51 1.86 -5.24
N VAL A 102 4.84 1.69 -5.23
CA VAL A 102 5.76 2.65 -4.58
C VAL A 102 5.63 4.03 -5.21
N ALA A 103 5.61 4.13 -6.54
CA ALA A 103 5.44 5.42 -7.23
C ALA A 103 4.09 6.10 -6.90
N ARG A 104 3.01 5.31 -6.76
CA ARG A 104 1.69 5.81 -6.34
C ARG A 104 1.73 6.38 -4.93
N ILE A 105 2.37 5.68 -3.99
CA ILE A 105 2.48 6.11 -2.59
C ILE A 105 3.32 7.39 -2.47
N GLU A 106 4.45 7.47 -3.20
CA GLU A 106 5.25 8.69 -3.26
C GLU A 106 4.47 9.88 -3.83
N THR A 107 3.64 9.64 -4.85
CA THR A 107 2.79 10.69 -5.44
C THR A 107 1.75 11.18 -4.43
N ALA A 108 1.06 10.25 -3.76
CA ALA A 108 0.09 10.57 -2.72
C ALA A 108 0.73 11.33 -1.54
N LYS A 109 1.99 11.01 -1.20
CA LYS A 109 2.76 11.73 -0.16
C LYS A 109 3.04 13.17 -0.56
N LYS A 110 3.51 13.39 -1.79
CA LYS A 110 3.74 14.74 -2.32
C LYS A 110 2.46 15.56 -2.38
N GLU A 111 1.34 14.96 -2.76
CA GLU A 111 0.03 15.62 -2.79
C GLU A 111 -0.46 15.99 -1.38
N ALA A 112 -0.30 15.09 -0.39
CA ALA A 112 -0.66 15.35 0.99
C ALA A 112 0.22 16.44 1.65
N GLU A 113 1.51 16.48 1.32
CA GLU A 113 2.46 17.50 1.79
C GLU A 113 2.23 18.87 1.11
N SER A 114 1.66 18.88 -0.10
CA SER A 114 1.38 20.11 -0.87
C SER A 114 -0.02 20.67 -0.61
N ALA A 115 -0.87 19.96 0.14
CA ALA A 115 -2.19 20.46 0.52
C ALA A 115 -2.02 21.59 1.55
N PRO A 116 -2.49 22.83 1.28
CA PRO A 116 -2.40 23.89 2.25
C PRO A 116 -3.20 23.48 3.48
N GLU A 117 -2.56 23.49 4.66
CA GLU A 117 -3.26 23.39 5.93
C GLU A 117 -4.38 24.43 5.91
N ALA A 118 -5.63 23.95 5.84
CA ALA A 118 -6.78 24.81 6.04
C ALA A 118 -6.66 25.38 7.45
N MET A 119 -6.23 26.64 7.53
CA MET A 119 -6.13 27.39 8.78
C MET A 119 -7.43 27.23 9.56
N PRO A 120 -7.39 26.93 10.87
CA PRO A 120 -8.58 27.02 11.69
C PRO A 120 -9.02 28.50 11.63
N ALA A 121 -10.23 28.74 11.13
CA ALA A 121 -10.85 30.05 11.20
C ALA A 121 -10.97 30.43 12.69
N GLU A 122 -10.04 31.28 13.10
CA GLU A 122 -9.95 31.86 14.42
C GLU A 122 -11.24 32.61 14.76
N ALA A 123 -11.62 32.52 16.02
CA ALA A 123 -12.85 32.98 16.62
C ALA A 123 -13.21 34.42 16.23
N ALA A 124 -14.41 34.59 15.65
CA ALA A 124 -15.08 35.87 15.69
C ALA A 124 -15.56 36.14 17.14
N GLU A 125 -14.68 36.77 17.91
CA GLU A 125 -15.03 37.55 19.09
C GLU A 125 -16.14 38.54 18.74
N LEU A 126 -17.35 38.37 19.28
CA LEU A 126 -18.33 39.46 19.39
C LEU A 126 -18.61 39.76 20.87
N LYS A 127 -17.71 40.61 21.38
CA LYS A 127 -17.86 41.58 22.47
C LYS A 127 -19.27 41.69 23.09
N VAL A 128 -19.40 41.24 24.33
CA VAL A 128 -20.45 41.68 25.26
C VAL A 128 -20.03 43.05 25.84
N PRO A 129 -20.93 44.05 25.90
CA PRO A 129 -20.83 45.09 26.91
C PRO A 129 -22.06 45.02 27.82
N GLY A 130 -21.86 44.49 29.02
CA GLY A 130 -22.77 44.69 30.14
C GLY A 130 -22.23 45.78 31.06
N ALA A 131 -23.10 46.74 31.41
CA ALA A 131 -23.17 47.54 32.65
C ALA A 131 -24.03 48.78 32.31
N GLY A 132 -25.19 49.05 32.89
CA GLY A 132 -25.71 48.75 34.22
C GLY A 132 -26.03 50.08 34.92
N ALA A 133 -27.26 50.25 35.41
CA ALA A 133 -27.75 51.13 36.50
C ALA A 133 -29.17 51.65 36.17
N LYS A 134 -30.23 51.15 36.85
CA LYS A 134 -30.91 51.75 38.03
C LYS A 134 -31.85 52.90 37.63
N ASP A 135 -33.06 53.08 38.14
CA ASP A 135 -33.66 52.72 39.43
C ASP A 135 -35.20 52.78 39.31
N ALA A 136 -35.88 52.25 40.32
CA ALA A 136 -37.33 52.28 40.47
C ALA A 136 -37.87 53.66 40.88
N ALA A 137 -39.06 54.01 40.39
CA ALA A 137 -40.11 54.75 41.09
C ALA A 137 -41.44 54.58 40.35
#